data_AF-A0AAJ3B2M5-F1
#
_entry.id   AF-A0AAJ3B2M5-F1
#
_cell.length_a   1.000
_cell.length_b   1.000
_cell.length_c   1.000
_cell.angle_alpha   90.00
_cell.angle_beta   90.00
_cell.angle_gamma   90.00
#
_symmetry.space_group_name_H-M   'P 1'
#
loop_
_entity.id
_entity.type
_entity.pdbx_description
1 polymer ?
#
loop_
_entity_poly.entity_id
_entity_poly.type
_entity_poly.pdbx_seq_one_letter_code
_entity_poly.pdbx_strand_id
1 'polypeptide(L)'
;MSDLKNNVVGMMPPSANKGQMRTFGAQSAINAIQASIPKLIREDVRAYWDDAGEKKPQGITYGAYNQISYRANDGTVMHACGQSIDEMRGDRQFTHNAIELRCDALGLAIYISGVNQIDVKTNQVKSYLRVASYQYLAKTPDLSIADTSIDLYKKVHTILVSTYNHLAREYCIAGLTADDLTLRSSSSLLPDVAINHPC
;
A
#
# COMPACT_ATOMS: atom_id res chain seq x y z
N MET A 1 -73.45 -34.06 45.45
CA MET A 1 -72.79 -32.76 45.69
C MET A 1 -71.45 -32.81 44.96
N SER A 2 -71.45 -32.20 43.75
CA SER A 2 -70.38 -31.36 43.19
C SER A 2 -68.96 -31.54 43.76
N ASP A 3 -67.99 -32.02 42.97
CA ASP A 3 -67.17 -31.15 42.10
C ASP A 3 -65.85 -31.79 41.61
N LEU A 4 -65.38 -31.20 40.49
CA LEU A 4 -63.98 -31.07 40.02
C LEU A 4 -63.36 -32.17 39.15
N LYS A 5 -63.57 -31.94 37.85
CA LYS A 5 -62.63 -32.16 36.74
C LYS A 5 -61.23 -31.64 37.10
N ASN A 6 -60.18 -32.39 36.78
CA ASN A 6 -58.83 -31.85 36.56
C ASN A 6 -58.19 -32.50 35.33
N ASN A 7 -58.22 -31.72 34.24
CA ASN A 7 -57.32 -31.84 33.09
C ASN A 7 -55.97 -31.23 33.51
N VAL A 8 -54.87 -31.97 33.40
CA VAL A 8 -53.52 -31.37 33.36
C VAL A 8 -52.84 -31.79 32.07
N VAL A 9 -52.65 -30.77 31.24
CA VAL A 9 -51.96 -30.74 29.96
C VAL A 9 -50.47 -31.03 30.19
N GLY A 10 -49.92 -31.99 29.44
CA GLY A 10 -48.48 -32.25 29.41
C GLY A 10 -47.73 -31.05 28.82
N MET A 11 -46.89 -30.41 29.64
CA MET A 11 -45.97 -29.36 29.20
C MET A 11 -44.83 -29.98 28.38
N MET A 12 -44.75 -29.63 27.09
CA MET A 12 -43.51 -29.76 26.32
C MET A 12 -42.46 -28.78 26.84
N PRO A 13 -41.17 -29.15 26.92
CA PRO A 13 -40.11 -28.20 27.23
C PRO A 13 -39.87 -27.23 26.06
N PRO A 14 -39.44 -25.98 26.35
CA PRO A 14 -39.20 -24.99 25.31
C PRO A 14 -37.98 -25.36 24.48
N SER A 15 -38.15 -25.30 23.15
CA SER A 15 -37.08 -25.41 22.16
C SER A 15 -36.08 -24.26 22.37
N ALA A 16 -34.88 -24.60 22.84
CA ALA A 16 -33.77 -23.65 22.93
C ALA A 16 -33.33 -23.19 21.53
N ASN A 17 -33.50 -21.90 21.29
CA ASN A 17 -33.22 -21.23 20.02
C ASN A 17 -31.70 -21.15 19.77
N LYS A 18 -31.12 -22.20 19.17
CA LYS A 18 -29.67 -22.34 18.88
C LYS A 18 -29.12 -21.31 17.87
N GLY A 19 -29.99 -20.52 17.23
CA GLY A 19 -29.61 -19.53 16.22
C GLY A 19 -29.10 -18.19 16.77
N GLN A 20 -29.48 -17.80 17.99
CA GLN A 20 -29.12 -16.48 18.53
C GLN A 20 -27.78 -16.44 19.29
N MET A 21 -27.27 -17.56 19.83
CA MET A 21 -25.99 -17.54 20.56
C MET A 21 -24.75 -17.49 19.66
N ARG A 22 -24.85 -17.89 18.38
CA ARG A 22 -23.69 -17.91 17.46
C ARG A 22 -23.29 -16.52 16.97
N THR A 23 -24.25 -15.59 16.87
CA THR A 23 -24.03 -14.22 16.40
C THR A 23 -23.35 -13.33 17.45
N PHE A 24 -23.66 -13.50 18.74
CA PHE A 24 -23.01 -12.74 19.81
C PHE A 24 -21.54 -13.11 20.01
N GLY A 25 -21.18 -14.39 19.87
CA GLY A 25 -19.79 -14.85 19.97
C GLY A 25 -18.91 -14.36 18.82
N ALA A 26 -19.44 -14.36 17.59
CA ALA A 26 -18.72 -13.85 16.42
C ALA A 26 -18.49 -12.33 16.50
N GLN A 27 -19.50 -11.55 16.90
CA GLN A 27 -19.37 -10.10 17.06
C GLN A 27 -18.42 -9.74 18.21
N SER A 28 -18.45 -10.49 19.32
CA SER A 28 -17.52 -10.33 20.44
C SER A 28 -16.07 -10.63 20.03
N ALA A 29 -15.84 -11.67 19.23
CA ALA A 29 -14.51 -12.00 18.70
C ALA A 29 -14.01 -10.92 17.72
N ILE A 30 -14.87 -10.41 16.83
CA ILE A 30 -14.53 -9.32 15.92
C ILE A 30 -14.16 -8.05 16.70
N ASN A 31 -14.95 -7.70 17.72
CA ASN A 31 -14.67 -6.53 18.56
C ASN A 31 -13.37 -6.71 19.36
N ALA A 32 -13.08 -7.92 19.84
CA ALA A 32 -11.83 -8.24 20.52
C ALA A 32 -10.63 -8.14 19.57
N ILE A 33 -10.73 -8.64 18.35
CA ILE A 33 -9.70 -8.50 17.31
C ILE A 33 -9.49 -7.02 16.98
N GLN A 34 -10.56 -6.27 16.73
CA GLN A 34 -10.50 -4.83 16.46
C GLN A 34 -9.87 -4.03 17.61
N ALA A 35 -10.15 -4.39 18.87
CA ALA A 35 -9.53 -3.77 20.04
C ALA A 35 -8.06 -4.18 20.23
N SER A 36 -7.65 -5.33 19.68
CA SER A 36 -6.28 -5.86 19.76
C SER A 36 -5.36 -5.32 18.68
N ILE A 37 -5.90 -4.96 17.50
CA ILE A 37 -5.14 -4.46 16.35
C ILE A 37 -4.24 -3.27 16.73
N PRO A 38 -4.71 -2.22 17.45
CA PRO A 38 -3.85 -1.11 17.86
C PRO A 38 -2.72 -1.53 18.81
N LYS A 39 -2.93 -2.59 19.60
CA LYS A 39 -1.92 -3.09 20.54
C LYS A 39 -0.86 -3.92 19.82
N LEU A 40 -1.27 -4.80 18.92
CA LEU A 40 -0.38 -5.59 18.07
C LEU A 40 0.48 -4.69 17.18
N ILE A 41 -0.12 -3.69 16.53
CA ILE A 41 0.63 -2.73 15.71
C ILE A 41 1.62 -1.91 16.56
N ARG A 42 1.26 -1.54 17.79
CA ARG A 42 2.17 -0.81 18.68
C ARG A 42 3.34 -1.66 19.17
N GLU A 43 3.15 -2.96 19.38
CA GLU A 43 4.20 -3.86 19.86
C GLU A 43 5.24 -4.13 18.75
N ASP A 44 4.80 -4.37 17.51
CA ASP A 44 5.70 -4.55 16.36
C ASP A 44 6.50 -3.28 16.03
N VAL A 45 5.85 -2.10 16.09
CA VAL A 45 6.54 -0.82 15.86
C VAL A 45 7.59 -0.52 16.93
N ARG A 46 7.36 -0.96 18.17
CA ARG A 46 8.30 -0.72 19.28
C ARG A 46 9.57 -1.53 19.12
N ALA A 47 9.45 -2.80 18.71
CA ALA A 47 10.59 -3.66 18.44
C ALA A 47 11.48 -3.10 17.33
N TYR A 48 10.89 -2.47 16.30
CA TYR A 48 11.63 -1.85 15.21
C TYR A 48 12.53 -0.67 15.65
N TRP A 49 12.17 0.06 16.72
CA TRP A 49 12.91 1.27 17.13
C TRP A 49 14.03 1.01 18.13
N ASP A 50 13.87 -0.02 18.95
CA ASP A 50 14.88 -0.41 19.93
C ASP A 50 16.15 -0.96 19.23
N ASP A 51 16.02 -1.54 18.03
CA ASP A 51 17.15 -2.07 17.24
C ASP A 51 17.87 -1.02 16.37
N ALA A 52 17.20 0.08 15.97
CA ALA A 52 17.74 1.09 15.07
C ALA A 52 18.41 2.29 15.78
N GLY A 53 18.29 2.40 17.11
CA GLY A 53 18.83 3.53 17.88
C GLY A 53 18.12 4.87 17.62
N GLU A 54 16.95 4.86 16.98
CA GLU A 54 16.20 6.07 16.63
C GLU A 54 15.35 6.59 17.81
N LYS A 55 15.28 7.92 17.94
CA LYS A 55 14.45 8.59 18.96
C LYS A 55 12.97 8.43 18.60
N LYS A 56 12.12 8.12 19.60
CA LYS A 56 10.65 8.03 19.46
C LYS A 56 10.09 9.21 18.61
N PRO A 57 9.36 8.95 17.51
CA PRO A 57 8.70 9.94 16.70
C PRO A 57 7.52 10.58 17.46
N GLN A 58 7.17 11.78 17.02
CA GLN A 58 6.10 12.59 17.63
C GLN A 58 4.70 11.99 17.44
N GLY A 59 4.52 11.11 16.46
CA GLY A 59 3.29 10.40 16.20
C GLY A 59 3.48 9.39 15.06
N ILE A 60 2.85 8.22 15.20
CA ILE A 60 2.72 7.25 14.12
C ILE A 60 1.47 7.61 13.35
N THR A 61 1.61 7.87 12.05
CA THR A 61 0.50 7.99 11.11
C THR A 61 0.47 6.76 10.20
N TYR A 62 -0.62 6.61 9.46
CA TYR A 62 -0.76 5.55 8.45
C TYR A 62 -0.97 6.21 7.10
N GLY A 63 -0.23 5.78 6.10
CA GLY A 63 -0.26 6.29 4.73
C GLY A 63 -0.87 5.29 3.75
N ALA A 64 -0.33 5.24 2.53
CA ALA A 64 -0.76 4.31 1.50
C ALA A 64 -0.72 2.85 1.98
N TYR A 65 -1.69 2.04 1.56
CA TYR A 65 -1.79 0.62 1.94
C TYR A 65 -1.85 0.39 3.46
N ASN A 66 -2.31 1.39 4.21
CA ASN A 66 -2.30 1.44 5.68
C ASN A 66 -0.92 1.13 6.28
N GLN A 67 0.15 1.45 5.55
CA GLN A 67 1.51 1.29 6.02
C GLN A 67 1.90 2.43 6.95
N ILE A 68 2.78 2.13 7.90
CA ILE A 68 3.26 3.09 8.89
C ILE A 68 4.04 4.21 8.19
N SER A 69 3.77 5.44 8.62
CA SER A 69 4.55 6.61 8.29
C SER A 69 4.82 7.42 9.56
N TYR A 70 5.98 8.04 9.67
CA TYR A 70 6.27 8.96 10.76
C TYR A 70 7.27 10.03 10.37
N ARG A 71 7.23 11.14 11.13
CA ARG A 71 8.20 12.22 11.08
C ARG A 71 8.86 12.36 12.45
N ALA A 72 10.16 12.16 12.51
CA ALA A 72 10.95 12.31 13.72
C ALA A 72 11.25 13.78 14.02
N ASN A 73 11.69 14.07 15.25
CA ASN A 73 11.98 15.43 15.71
C ASN A 73 13.13 16.12 14.95
N ASP A 74 14.04 15.33 14.38
CA ASP A 74 15.16 15.81 13.58
C ASP A 74 14.79 16.06 12.11
N GLY A 75 13.52 15.87 11.75
CA GLY A 75 13.01 16.02 10.40
C GLY A 75 13.08 14.75 9.55
N THR A 76 13.63 13.65 10.08
CA THR A 76 13.66 12.35 9.38
C THR A 76 12.25 11.88 9.11
N VAL A 77 11.99 11.46 7.88
CA VAL A 77 10.71 10.90 7.45
C VAL A 77 10.91 9.44 7.09
N MET A 78 10.03 8.59 7.59
CA MET A 78 10.01 7.18 7.26
C MET A 78 8.64 6.82 6.70
N HIS A 79 8.65 6.09 5.57
CA HIS A 79 7.47 5.49 4.96
C HIS A 79 7.73 4.00 4.81
N ALA A 80 6.99 3.15 5.52
CA ALA A 80 7.26 1.70 5.56
C ALA A 80 7.12 1.03 4.18
N CYS A 81 6.30 1.61 3.29
CA CYS A 81 6.23 1.25 1.89
C CYS A 81 7.59 1.25 1.17
N GLY A 82 8.55 2.10 1.57
CA GLY A 82 9.91 2.11 1.02
C GLY A 82 10.67 0.81 1.28
N GLN A 83 10.53 0.24 2.49
CA GLN A 83 11.11 -1.07 2.82
C GLN A 83 10.53 -2.18 1.96
N SER A 84 9.21 -2.16 1.75
CA SER A 84 8.55 -3.13 0.87
C SER A 84 9.00 -3.00 -0.58
N ILE A 85 9.41 -1.81 -1.05
CA ILE A 85 10.03 -1.64 -2.37
C ILE A 85 11.39 -2.34 -2.40
N ASP A 86 12.23 -2.14 -1.37
CA ASP A 86 13.55 -2.73 -1.27
C ASP A 86 13.49 -4.27 -1.23
N GLU A 87 12.60 -4.84 -0.40
CA GLU A 87 12.38 -6.28 -0.28
C GLU A 87 11.93 -6.91 -1.61
N MET A 88 11.04 -6.22 -2.33
CA MET A 88 10.47 -6.74 -3.59
C MET A 88 11.39 -6.57 -4.80
N ARG A 89 12.52 -5.87 -4.68
CA ARG A 89 13.40 -5.55 -5.81
C ARG A 89 13.96 -6.80 -6.49
N GLY A 90 14.33 -7.82 -5.70
CA GLY A 90 14.85 -9.09 -6.21
C GLY A 90 13.79 -9.98 -6.86
N ASP A 91 12.52 -9.79 -6.48
CA ASP A 91 11.39 -10.58 -6.95
C ASP A 91 10.73 -10.00 -8.22
N ARG A 92 10.96 -8.72 -8.49
CA ARG A 92 10.35 -7.98 -9.59
C ARG A 92 11.16 -8.13 -10.86
N GLN A 93 10.45 -8.23 -11.98
CA GLN A 93 11.07 -8.20 -13.30
C GLN A 93 11.60 -6.79 -13.62
N PHE A 94 12.53 -6.70 -14.58
CA PHE A 94 12.99 -5.43 -15.14
C PHE A 94 13.61 -4.43 -14.13
N THR A 95 14.01 -4.90 -12.95
CA THR A 95 14.69 -4.08 -11.92
C THR A 95 16.20 -4.01 -12.13
N HIS A 96 16.80 -5.03 -12.75
CA HIS A 96 18.23 -5.06 -13.06
C HIS A 96 18.56 -4.21 -14.30
N ASN A 97 19.69 -3.51 -14.25
CA ASN A 97 20.17 -2.60 -15.31
C ASN A 97 19.15 -1.52 -15.71
N ALA A 98 18.36 -1.06 -14.75
CA ALA A 98 17.37 0.00 -14.92
C ALA A 98 17.67 1.16 -13.98
N ILE A 99 17.26 2.36 -14.37
CA ILE A 99 17.18 3.51 -13.47
C ILE A 99 15.89 3.38 -12.69
N GLU A 100 16.00 3.32 -11.37
CA GLU A 100 14.86 3.32 -10.46
C GLU A 100 14.46 4.76 -10.14
N LEU A 101 13.17 5.06 -10.26
CA LEU A 101 12.53 6.19 -9.60
C LEU A 101 11.50 5.64 -8.61
N ARG A 102 11.53 6.10 -7.36
CA ARG A 102 10.59 5.62 -6.34
C ARG A 102 9.98 6.73 -5.51
N CYS A 103 8.77 6.47 -5.04
CA CYS A 103 8.03 7.34 -4.13
C CYS A 103 7.59 6.47 -2.94
N ASP A 104 8.37 6.53 -1.87
CA ASP A 104 8.20 5.64 -0.72
C ASP A 104 6.85 5.87 -0.03
N ALA A 105 6.36 7.12 0.03
CA ALA A 105 5.06 7.46 0.59
C ALA A 105 3.87 6.79 -0.12
N LEU A 106 4.03 6.47 -1.41
CA LEU A 106 3.00 5.84 -2.24
C LEU A 106 3.28 4.36 -2.52
N GLY A 107 4.37 3.79 -2.01
CA GLY A 107 4.76 2.40 -2.34
C GLY A 107 4.94 2.17 -3.84
N LEU A 108 5.37 3.21 -4.57
CA LEU A 108 5.51 3.21 -6.03
C LEU A 108 6.98 3.14 -6.42
N ALA A 109 7.32 2.17 -7.27
CA ALA A 109 8.63 2.06 -7.91
C ALA A 109 8.48 1.99 -9.43
N ILE A 110 9.26 2.77 -10.15
CA ILE A 110 9.29 2.84 -11.61
C ILE A 110 10.71 2.52 -12.07
N TYR A 111 10.85 1.52 -12.93
CA TYR A 111 12.14 1.13 -13.50
C TYR A 111 12.17 1.50 -14.98
N ILE A 112 13.20 2.24 -15.38
CA ILE A 112 13.39 2.72 -16.74
C ILE A 112 14.63 2.05 -17.33
N SER A 113 14.46 1.38 -18.47
CA SER A 113 15.54 0.67 -19.17
C SER A 113 15.45 0.85 -20.69
N GLY A 114 16.59 0.88 -21.36
CA GLY A 114 16.63 0.90 -22.82
C GLY A 114 16.23 -0.45 -23.41
N VAL A 115 15.42 -0.45 -24.46
CA VAL A 115 15.04 -1.64 -25.21
C VAL A 115 15.16 -1.39 -26.71
N ASN A 116 15.63 -2.38 -27.46
CA ASN A 116 15.71 -2.33 -28.91
C ASN A 116 14.61 -3.22 -29.48
N GLN A 117 13.84 -2.68 -30.42
CA GLN A 117 12.81 -3.43 -31.14
C GLN A 117 13.13 -3.41 -32.63
N ILE A 118 13.04 -4.59 -33.25
CA ILE A 118 13.18 -4.74 -34.69
C ILE A 118 11.80 -4.52 -35.31
N ASP A 119 11.69 -3.54 -36.21
CA ASP A 119 10.51 -3.37 -37.02
C ASP A 119 10.47 -4.47 -38.10
N VAL A 120 9.49 -5.36 -37.98
CA VAL A 120 9.32 -6.52 -38.87
C VAL A 120 9.06 -6.10 -40.33
N LYS A 121 8.52 -4.90 -40.56
CA LYS A 121 8.22 -4.41 -41.91
C LYS A 121 9.43 -3.78 -42.59
N THR A 122 10.26 -3.08 -41.82
CA THR A 122 11.39 -2.31 -42.36
C THR A 122 12.75 -2.96 -42.10
N ASN A 123 12.80 -4.02 -41.28
CA ASN A 123 14.03 -4.62 -40.74
C ASN A 123 14.96 -3.62 -40.04
N GLN A 124 14.44 -2.47 -39.62
CA GLN A 124 15.21 -1.47 -38.88
C GLN A 124 15.12 -1.73 -37.39
N VAL A 125 16.25 -1.51 -36.70
CA VAL A 125 16.30 -1.52 -35.23
C VAL A 125 15.96 -0.13 -34.73
N LYS A 126 14.92 -0.01 -33.91
CA LYS A 126 14.57 1.22 -33.21
C LYS A 126 14.73 1.05 -31.72
N SER A 127 15.37 2.03 -31.08
CA SER A 127 15.56 2.07 -29.63
C SER A 127 14.43 2.82 -28.95
N TYR A 128 14.00 2.30 -27.81
CA TYR A 128 12.95 2.86 -26.98
C TYR A 128 13.35 2.78 -25.50
N LEU A 129 12.59 3.48 -24.65
CA LEU A 129 12.68 3.37 -23.21
C LEU A 129 11.48 2.58 -22.70
N ARG A 130 11.74 1.45 -22.03
CA ARG A 130 10.73 0.70 -21.29
C ARG A 130 10.56 1.31 -19.92
N VAL A 131 9.31 1.55 -19.54
CA VAL A 131 8.89 2.01 -18.23
C VAL A 131 8.08 0.88 -17.58
N ALA A 132 8.64 0.27 -16.53
CA ALA A 132 7.98 -0.77 -15.75
C ALA A 132 7.61 -0.19 -14.38
N SER A 133 6.31 -0.09 -14.09
CA SER A 133 5.83 0.45 -12.82
C SER A 133 5.27 -0.65 -11.91
N TYR A 134 5.59 -0.52 -10.63
CA TYR A 134 5.19 -1.44 -9.57
C TYR A 134 4.58 -0.66 -8.43
N GLN A 135 3.38 -1.07 -8.04
CA GLN A 135 2.75 -0.62 -6.81
C GLN A 135 3.08 -1.59 -5.67
N TYR A 136 2.70 -1.24 -4.44
CA TYR A 136 3.00 -1.98 -3.22
C TYR A 136 2.80 -3.49 -3.35
N LEU A 137 3.85 -4.26 -3.04
CA LEU A 137 3.95 -5.72 -3.14
C LEU A 137 3.61 -6.36 -4.51
N ALA A 138 3.27 -5.57 -5.53
CA ALA A 138 2.99 -6.10 -6.86
C ALA A 138 4.27 -6.69 -7.48
N LYS A 139 4.16 -7.93 -7.99
CA LYS A 139 5.23 -8.63 -8.72
C LYS A 139 5.14 -8.46 -10.24
N THR A 140 3.94 -8.17 -10.74
CA THR A 140 3.70 -7.93 -12.18
C THR A 140 3.77 -6.43 -12.46
N PRO A 141 4.59 -5.99 -13.43
CA PRO A 141 4.64 -4.57 -13.80
C PRO A 141 3.43 -4.17 -14.64
N ASP A 142 3.03 -2.91 -14.51
CA ASP A 142 2.38 -2.21 -15.61
C ASP A 142 3.47 -1.64 -16.54
N LEU A 143 3.40 -2.02 -17.82
CA LEU A 143 4.42 -1.77 -18.83
C LEU A 143 3.98 -0.71 -19.81
N SER A 144 4.84 0.28 -20.03
CA SER A 144 4.70 1.22 -21.14
C SER A 144 6.04 1.46 -21.83
N ILE A 145 5.97 1.93 -23.07
CA ILE A 145 7.14 2.31 -23.86
C ILE A 145 7.09 3.81 -24.10
N ALA A 146 8.24 4.47 -23.96
CA ALA A 146 8.47 5.86 -24.35
C ALA A 146 9.47 5.92 -25.52
N ASP A 147 9.17 6.77 -26.50
CA ASP A 147 10.01 6.97 -27.69
C ASP A 147 10.91 8.21 -27.59
N THR A 148 10.56 9.14 -26.70
CA THR A 148 11.23 10.42 -26.50
C THR A 148 11.31 10.76 -25.02
N SER A 149 12.20 11.69 -24.64
CA SER A 149 12.33 12.17 -23.26
C SER A 149 11.06 12.87 -22.76
N ILE A 150 10.37 13.61 -23.63
CA ILE A 150 9.10 14.29 -23.30
C ILE A 150 8.01 13.25 -23.00
N ASP A 151 7.90 12.22 -23.84
CA ASP A 151 6.94 11.14 -23.65
C ASP A 151 7.24 10.34 -22.37
N LEU A 152 8.52 10.08 -22.10
CA LEU A 152 8.97 9.46 -20.86
C LEU A 152 8.49 10.26 -19.64
N TYR A 153 8.79 11.57 -19.61
CA TYR A 153 8.39 12.43 -18.49
C TYR A 153 6.87 12.43 -18.31
N LYS A 154 6.10 12.57 -19.40
CA LYS A 154 4.63 12.52 -19.34
C LYS A 154 4.11 11.21 -18.76
N LYS A 155 4.67 10.06 -19.17
CA LYS A 155 4.28 8.75 -18.65
C LYS A 155 4.61 8.60 -17.18
N VAL A 156 5.84 8.93 -16.77
CA VAL A 156 6.28 8.87 -15.37
C VAL A 156 5.40 9.76 -14.47
N HIS A 157 5.17 11.01 -14.89
CA HIS A 157 4.29 11.93 -14.16
C HIS A 157 2.84 11.44 -14.11
N THR A 158 2.32 10.89 -15.21
CA THR A 158 0.96 10.33 -15.26
C THR A 158 0.81 9.13 -14.31
N ILE A 159 1.80 8.24 -14.25
CA ILE A 159 1.83 7.11 -13.31
C ILE A 159 1.79 7.65 -11.88
N LEU A 160 2.66 8.60 -11.53
CA LEU A 160 2.70 9.22 -10.20
C LEU A 160 1.35 9.81 -9.78
N VAL A 161 0.77 10.67 -10.62
CA VAL A 161 -0.50 11.34 -10.33
C VAL A 161 -1.66 10.35 -10.29
N SER A 162 -1.68 9.35 -11.18
CA SER A 162 -2.70 8.30 -11.19
C SER A 162 -2.65 7.47 -9.91
N THR A 163 -1.45 7.03 -9.50
CA THR A 163 -1.24 6.28 -8.25
C THR A 163 -1.64 7.11 -7.03
N TYR A 164 -1.24 8.37 -6.94
CA TYR A 164 -1.68 9.27 -5.87
C TYR A 164 -3.21 9.37 -5.81
N ASN A 165 -3.87 9.67 -6.93
CA ASN A 165 -5.32 9.83 -6.98
C ASN A 165 -6.07 8.54 -6.64
N HIS A 166 -5.53 7.38 -7.03
CA HIS A 166 -6.09 6.10 -6.65
C HIS A 166 -5.98 5.88 -5.14
N LEU A 167 -4.79 6.06 -4.58
CA LEU A 167 -4.53 5.85 -3.15
C LEU A 167 -5.25 6.86 -2.26
N ALA A 168 -5.40 8.11 -2.69
CA ALA A 168 -6.14 9.14 -1.98
C ALA A 168 -7.63 8.80 -1.80
N ARG A 169 -8.18 7.94 -2.65
CA ARG A 169 -9.58 7.48 -2.55
C ARG A 169 -9.72 6.29 -1.60
N GLU A 170 -8.67 5.48 -1.47
CA GLU A 170 -8.71 4.22 -0.72
C GLU A 170 -8.12 4.34 0.68
N TYR A 171 -7.17 5.25 0.88
CA TYR A 171 -6.39 5.38 2.11
C TYR A 171 -6.35 6.83 2.60
N CYS A 172 -6.14 7.01 3.91
CA CYS A 172 -5.96 8.32 4.50
C CYS A 172 -4.51 8.78 4.29
N ILE A 173 -4.21 9.32 3.11
CA ILE A 173 -2.87 9.88 2.79
C ILE A 173 -2.81 11.40 3.00
N ALA A 174 -3.70 11.94 3.82
CA ALA A 174 -3.70 13.37 4.16
C ALA A 174 -2.40 13.74 4.93
N GLY A 175 -1.85 14.91 4.63
CA GLY A 175 -0.64 15.41 5.29
C GLY A 175 0.68 15.01 4.64
N LEU A 176 0.65 14.28 3.51
CA LEU A 176 1.84 14.12 2.66
C LEU A 176 2.24 15.47 2.07
N THR A 177 3.52 15.79 2.17
CA THR A 177 4.11 17.00 1.60
C THR A 177 4.46 16.80 0.12
N ALA A 178 4.79 17.88 -0.60
CA ALA A 178 5.31 17.76 -1.96
C ALA A 178 6.59 16.91 -2.02
N ASP A 179 7.42 16.96 -0.97
CA ASP A 179 8.64 16.16 -0.88
C ASP A 179 8.33 14.66 -0.75
N ASP A 180 7.30 14.32 0.03
CA ASP A 180 6.80 12.94 0.16
C ASP A 180 6.22 12.43 -1.17
N LEU A 181 5.63 13.32 -1.97
CA LEU A 181 5.01 13.06 -3.27
C LEU A 181 5.98 13.25 -4.44
N THR A 182 7.28 13.05 -4.20
CA THR A 182 8.33 13.10 -5.21
C THR A 182 8.83 11.71 -5.56
N LEU A 183 8.89 11.39 -6.85
CA LEU A 183 9.64 10.27 -7.38
C LEU A 183 11.13 10.63 -7.36
N ARG A 184 11.87 10.00 -6.45
CA ARG A 184 13.31 10.15 -6.29
C ARG A 184 14.05 9.23 -7.24
N SER A 185 14.93 9.80 -8.04
CA SER A 185 15.77 9.05 -8.98
C SER A 185 17.01 8.47 -8.30
N SER A 186 17.33 7.22 -8.62
CA SER A 186 18.59 6.57 -8.25
C SER A 186 19.79 7.02 -9.09
N SER A 187 19.56 7.84 -10.14
CA SER A 187 20.60 8.26 -11.09
C SER A 187 20.51 9.74 -11.42
N SER A 188 21.66 10.40 -11.55
CA SER A 188 21.74 11.81 -11.99
C SER A 188 21.32 12.04 -13.44
N LEU A 189 21.13 10.97 -14.22
CA LEU A 189 20.69 11.05 -15.62
C LEU A 189 19.21 11.36 -15.77
N LEU A 190 18.40 11.08 -14.74
CA LEU A 190 16.98 11.40 -14.71
C LEU A 190 16.69 12.27 -13.48
N PRO A 191 16.03 13.42 -13.67
CA PRO A 191 15.67 14.28 -12.55
C PRO A 191 14.54 13.63 -11.72
N ASP A 192 14.45 14.06 -10.46
CA ASP A 192 13.29 13.80 -9.61
C ASP A 192 12.01 14.35 -10.26
N VAL A 193 10.90 13.67 -10.05
CA VAL A 193 9.58 14.07 -10.59
C VAL A 193 8.60 14.25 -9.45
N ALA A 194 8.14 15.49 -9.24
CA ALA A 194 7.23 15.84 -8.14
C ALA A 194 5.82 16.16 -8.64
N ILE A 195 4.82 15.96 -7.76
CA ILE A 195 3.49 16.53 -7.93
C ILE A 195 3.55 18.00 -7.51
N ASN A 196 3.64 18.91 -8.47
CA ASN A 196 3.85 20.34 -8.18
C ASN A 196 2.64 21.04 -7.53
N HIS A 197 1.46 20.42 -7.52
CA HIS A 197 0.29 20.86 -6.76
C HIS A 197 -0.58 19.64 -6.38
N PRO A 198 -0.59 19.18 -5.11
CA PRO A 198 -1.64 18.26 -4.67
C PRO A 198 -2.97 19.02 -4.73
N CYS A 199 -3.93 18.50 -5.50
CA CYS A 199 -5.26 19.05 -5.65
C CYS A 199 -5.99 19.17 -4.30
#